data_AF-A0A3N5EL43-F1
#
_entry.id   AF-A0A3N5EL43-F1
#
_cell.length_a   1.000
_cell.length_b   1.000
_cell.length_c   1.000
_cell.angle_alpha   90.00
_cell.angle_beta   90.00
_cell.angle_gamma   90.00
#
_symmetry.space_group_name_H-M   'P 1'
#
loop_
_entity.id
_entity.type
_entity.pdbx_description
1 polymer ?
#
loop_
_entity_poly.entity_id
_entity_poly.type
_entity_poly.pdbx_seq_one_letter_code
_entity_poly.pdbx_strand_id
1 'polypeptide(L)'
;MLSRISLLAVLLFARPAFAQDEAPHPIVPGYERFGSNDGVEAGRLLLGELNCVTCHKPDAAVAEHLSAKKAPLLADAGSRYTYEWIRAFIADPQKLKPGATMPRPSLQPAEFDALAHYLASLKRPKPLEAAGGSGPAKAKEIFNRVGCAACHSPLDGPPRPGAVPLPDLKAKYATPVALAAFLLDPLTVRPSGRMPKLNLTPAEAMAIASHYVGLPPRDPENPAATAEGLEFELYDGSFNKVPDFDALKPVLSGSTTKIHPGVTKKEASYAIRFRGYVDAPKDGVYTFYTHSDDGSILRLGSLVVVNNDGIHGGMEASGSIALKAGRHAFTVGFIQGGGGAELRVSYDGPGISKREIPATAMSRPSAGEAPVLRESAAAASFTPDPALVEKGRELFTSKRCATCHEGVPGQKPLDFKPLAQIKSAGGCLAGKPADFSLTAGQVEALSAAIRDLASLPKPTPAQRIQRTMTALNCYACH
;
A
#
# COMPACT_ATOMS: atom_id res chain seq x y z
N MET A 1 5.87 55.47 -38.90
CA MET A 1 5.41 54.13 -39.31
C MET A 1 6.12 53.10 -38.45
N LEU A 2 5.50 52.63 -37.38
CA LEU A 2 5.90 51.42 -36.63
C LEU A 2 4.65 50.92 -35.92
N SER A 3 4.09 49.85 -36.47
CA SER A 3 2.85 49.21 -36.02
C SER A 3 3.12 48.45 -34.72
N ARG A 4 2.41 48.81 -33.65
CA ARG A 4 2.39 48.04 -32.41
C ARG A 4 1.39 46.89 -32.58
N ILE A 5 1.92 45.68 -32.72
CA ILE A 5 1.15 44.44 -32.65
C ILE A 5 0.72 44.26 -31.19
N SER A 6 -0.58 44.43 -30.93
CA SER A 6 -1.19 44.12 -29.65
C SER A 6 -1.24 42.60 -29.46
N LEU A 7 -0.39 42.09 -28.58
CA LEU A 7 -0.44 40.72 -28.08
C LEU A 7 -1.66 40.59 -27.17
N LEU A 8 -2.79 40.13 -27.72
CA LEU A 8 -3.97 39.80 -26.93
C LEU A 8 -3.65 38.56 -26.09
N ALA A 9 -3.30 38.75 -24.82
CA ALA A 9 -3.18 37.68 -23.85
C ALA A 9 -4.55 37.02 -23.68
N VAL A 10 -4.72 35.83 -24.27
CA VAL A 10 -5.84 34.94 -23.95
C VAL A 10 -5.67 34.52 -22.50
N LEU A 11 -6.40 35.18 -21.60
CA LEU A 11 -6.60 34.74 -20.24
C LEU A 11 -7.32 33.39 -20.29
N LEU A 12 -6.54 32.31 -20.22
CA LEU A 12 -7.01 30.97 -19.87
C LEU A 12 -7.64 31.04 -18.48
N PHE A 13 -8.94 31.29 -18.41
CA PHE A 13 -9.70 31.04 -17.20
C PHE A 13 -9.69 29.52 -16.96
N ALA A 14 -8.77 29.05 -16.12
CA ALA A 14 -8.85 27.73 -15.54
C ALA A 14 -10.21 27.59 -14.86
N ARG A 15 -11.01 26.60 -15.26
CA ARG A 15 -12.25 26.26 -14.54
C ARG A 15 -11.91 26.00 -13.08
N PRO A 16 -12.74 26.45 -12.12
CA PRO A 16 -12.55 26.11 -10.72
C PRO A 16 -12.62 24.59 -10.56
N ALA A 17 -11.88 24.08 -9.59
CA ALA A 17 -11.84 22.66 -9.29
C ALA A 17 -13.25 22.11 -9.03
N PHE A 18 -13.62 21.06 -9.78
CA PHE A 18 -14.78 20.19 -9.59
C PHE A 18 -16.11 20.92 -9.41
N ALA A 19 -16.78 21.27 -10.51
CA ALA A 19 -18.20 21.64 -10.47
C ALA A 19 -19.00 20.45 -9.92
N GLN A 20 -19.70 20.64 -8.79
CA GLN A 20 -20.43 19.59 -8.08
C GLN A 20 -21.76 19.17 -8.77
N ASP A 21 -22.15 19.84 -9.85
CA ASP A 21 -23.43 19.62 -10.55
C ASP A 21 -23.33 18.69 -11.77
N GLU A 22 -22.13 18.24 -12.15
CA GLU A 22 -21.95 17.35 -13.29
C GLU A 22 -22.15 15.89 -12.88
N ALA A 23 -22.85 15.11 -13.70
CA ALA A 23 -23.10 13.69 -13.44
C ALA A 23 -21.76 12.93 -13.22
N PRO A 24 -21.73 11.90 -12.36
CA PRO A 24 -20.49 11.15 -12.09
C PRO A 24 -19.86 10.61 -13.37
N HIS A 25 -18.61 11.00 -13.63
CA HIS A 25 -17.87 10.69 -14.86
C HIS A 25 -16.40 10.40 -14.53
N PRO A 26 -15.65 9.73 -15.43
CA PRO A 26 -14.24 9.46 -15.21
C PRO A 26 -13.45 10.76 -15.31
N ILE A 27 -12.62 11.03 -14.32
CA ILE A 27 -11.82 12.26 -14.27
C ILE A 27 -10.43 11.97 -14.81
N VAL A 28 -10.08 12.65 -15.90
CA VAL A 28 -8.72 12.67 -16.45
C VAL A 28 -8.14 14.06 -16.22
N PRO A 29 -7.30 14.29 -15.19
CA PRO A 29 -6.92 15.64 -14.77
C PRO A 29 -6.35 16.54 -15.87
N GLY A 30 -5.59 15.97 -16.81
CA GLY A 30 -5.11 16.72 -17.96
C GLY A 30 -6.23 17.16 -18.90
N TYR A 31 -7.26 16.34 -19.08
CA TYR A 31 -8.46 16.72 -19.83
C TYR A 31 -9.28 17.76 -19.06
N GLU A 32 -9.52 17.58 -17.77
CA GLU A 32 -10.31 18.54 -16.98
C GLU A 32 -9.69 19.93 -16.95
N ARG A 33 -8.35 19.99 -17.00
CA ARG A 33 -7.61 21.24 -16.94
C ARG A 33 -7.45 21.93 -18.29
N PHE A 34 -7.25 21.16 -19.37
CA PHE A 34 -6.82 21.70 -20.67
C PHE A 34 -7.75 21.32 -21.84
N GLY A 35 -8.71 20.44 -21.63
CA GLY A 35 -9.43 19.69 -22.66
C GLY A 35 -10.49 20.45 -23.47
N SER A 36 -10.58 21.78 -23.37
CA SER A 36 -11.65 22.53 -24.05
C SER A 36 -11.28 23.14 -25.40
N ASN A 37 -10.01 23.18 -25.82
CA ASN A 37 -9.57 24.02 -26.95
C ASN A 37 -9.04 23.27 -28.19
N ASP A 38 -8.80 21.96 -28.13
CA ASP A 38 -8.40 21.12 -29.28
C ASP A 38 -8.99 19.70 -29.14
N GLY A 39 -10.03 19.41 -29.92
CA GLY A 39 -10.81 18.18 -29.80
C GLY A 39 -10.02 16.90 -30.08
N VAL A 40 -9.06 16.93 -31.02
CA VAL A 40 -8.28 15.73 -31.39
C VAL A 40 -7.21 15.45 -30.34
N GLU A 41 -6.52 16.48 -29.87
CA GLU A 41 -5.50 16.37 -28.82
C GLU A 41 -6.09 15.97 -27.46
N ALA A 42 -7.26 16.54 -27.11
CA ALA A 42 -8.02 16.13 -25.94
C ALA A 42 -8.47 14.67 -26.03
N GLY A 43 -8.98 14.24 -27.20
CA GLY A 43 -9.39 12.86 -27.44
C GLY A 43 -8.23 11.88 -27.40
N ARG A 44 -7.06 12.27 -27.90
CA ARG A 44 -5.81 11.49 -27.84
C ARG A 44 -5.40 11.20 -26.40
N LEU A 45 -5.49 12.21 -25.52
CA LEU A 45 -5.24 12.02 -24.10
C LEU A 45 -6.24 11.02 -23.49
N LEU A 46 -7.54 11.17 -23.80
CA LEU A 46 -8.59 10.28 -23.30
C LEU A 46 -8.40 8.82 -23.77
N LEU A 47 -8.04 8.59 -25.04
CA LEU A 47 -7.78 7.25 -25.58
C LEU A 47 -6.71 6.50 -24.77
N GLY A 48 -5.67 7.22 -24.31
CA GLY A 48 -4.61 6.69 -23.46
C GLY A 48 -5.03 6.53 -21.99
N GLU A 49 -5.59 7.59 -21.39
CA GLU A 49 -5.88 7.68 -19.95
C GLU A 49 -7.13 6.88 -19.51
N LEU A 50 -8.06 6.63 -20.42
CA LEU A 50 -9.19 5.70 -20.22
C LEU A 50 -8.88 4.28 -20.71
N ASN A 51 -7.65 4.07 -21.19
CA ASN A 51 -7.11 2.78 -21.62
C ASN A 51 -7.89 2.10 -22.76
N CYS A 52 -8.51 2.88 -23.66
CA CYS A 52 -9.24 2.36 -24.82
C CYS A 52 -8.35 1.50 -25.73
N VAL A 53 -7.07 1.88 -25.81
CA VAL A 53 -6.04 1.30 -26.68
C VAL A 53 -5.58 -0.10 -26.24
N THR A 54 -5.90 -0.52 -25.02
CA THR A 54 -5.63 -1.89 -24.56
C THR A 54 -6.50 -2.91 -25.29
N CYS A 55 -7.77 -2.58 -25.53
CA CYS A 55 -8.65 -3.38 -26.38
C CYS A 55 -8.42 -3.04 -27.85
N HIS A 56 -8.51 -1.75 -28.19
CA HIS A 56 -8.39 -1.27 -29.56
C HIS A 56 -6.95 -0.93 -29.90
N LYS A 57 -6.16 -1.98 -30.17
CA LYS A 57 -4.73 -1.83 -30.45
C LYS A 57 -4.51 -0.88 -31.64
N PRO A 58 -3.70 0.19 -31.47
CA PRO A 58 -3.31 1.04 -32.58
C PRO A 58 -2.28 0.33 -33.47
N ASP A 59 -2.19 0.73 -34.73
CA ASP A 59 -1.04 0.39 -35.57
C ASP A 59 0.21 1.15 -35.10
N ALA A 60 1.37 0.85 -35.71
CA ALA A 60 2.64 1.43 -35.30
C ALA A 60 2.69 2.97 -35.47
N ALA A 61 2.03 3.52 -36.49
CA ALA A 61 2.01 4.95 -36.74
C ALA A 61 1.22 5.65 -35.63
N VAL A 62 0.00 5.21 -35.36
CA VAL A 62 -0.88 5.81 -34.34
C VAL A 62 -0.33 5.57 -32.91
N ALA A 63 0.38 4.46 -32.67
CA ALA A 63 0.99 4.17 -31.38
C ALA A 63 1.99 5.25 -30.93
N GLU A 64 2.73 5.88 -31.85
CA GLU A 64 3.67 6.98 -31.53
C GLU A 64 2.97 8.22 -30.94
N HIS A 65 1.67 8.37 -31.20
CA HIS A 65 0.86 9.49 -30.72
C HIS A 65 0.26 9.24 -29.34
N LEU A 66 0.25 7.99 -28.85
CA LEU A 66 -0.52 7.59 -27.68
C LEU A 66 0.38 7.26 -26.49
N SER A 67 -0.19 7.34 -25.29
CA SER A 67 0.43 6.88 -24.05
C SER A 67 -0.59 6.03 -23.31
N ALA A 68 -0.41 4.71 -23.34
CA ALA A 68 -1.38 3.78 -22.78
C ALA A 68 -1.24 3.71 -21.25
N LYS A 69 -2.33 4.00 -20.54
CA LYS A 69 -2.41 3.82 -19.09
C LYS A 69 -2.75 2.37 -18.76
N LYS A 70 -1.81 1.65 -18.16
CA LYS A 70 -2.05 0.28 -17.68
C LYS A 70 -2.98 0.29 -16.46
N ALA A 71 -3.93 -0.64 -16.44
CA ALA A 71 -4.79 -0.83 -15.29
C ALA A 71 -3.98 -1.36 -14.07
N PRO A 72 -4.52 -1.24 -12.84
CA PRO A 72 -3.91 -1.85 -11.67
C PRO A 72 -3.75 -3.37 -11.84
N LEU A 73 -2.62 -3.91 -11.42
CA LEU A 73 -2.40 -5.35 -11.38
C LEU A 73 -3.27 -5.93 -10.26
N LEU A 74 -3.89 -7.09 -10.49
CA LEU A 74 -4.83 -7.73 -9.55
C LEU A 74 -4.36 -9.09 -9.03
N ALA A 75 -3.18 -9.57 -9.43
CA ALA A 75 -2.67 -10.91 -9.12
C ALA A 75 -2.61 -11.27 -7.63
N ASP A 76 -2.57 -10.27 -6.74
CA ASP A 76 -2.58 -10.43 -5.28
C ASP A 76 -3.69 -9.58 -4.61
N ALA A 77 -4.78 -9.29 -5.32
CA ALA A 77 -5.83 -8.38 -4.84
C ALA A 77 -6.38 -8.77 -3.45
N GLY A 78 -6.59 -10.07 -3.19
CA GLY A 78 -7.06 -10.61 -1.92
C GLY A 78 -6.06 -10.57 -0.77
N SER A 79 -4.78 -10.24 -1.04
CA SER A 79 -3.81 -9.88 0.00
C SER A 79 -3.77 -8.38 0.28
N ARG A 80 -4.45 -7.58 -0.55
CA ARG A 80 -4.45 -6.12 -0.44
C ARG A 80 -5.74 -5.55 0.12
N TYR A 81 -6.87 -6.00 -0.43
CA TYR A 81 -8.16 -5.37 -0.20
C TYR A 81 -9.12 -6.28 0.53
N THR A 82 -10.04 -5.68 1.29
CA THR A 82 -11.17 -6.40 1.90
C THR A 82 -12.13 -6.91 0.82
N TYR A 83 -12.83 -7.99 1.11
CA TYR A 83 -13.85 -8.54 0.21
C TYR A 83 -14.96 -7.52 -0.06
N GLU A 84 -15.43 -6.86 1.00
CA GLU A 84 -16.49 -5.87 0.98
C GLU A 84 -16.13 -4.69 0.06
N TRP A 85 -14.87 -4.22 0.15
CA TRP A 85 -14.40 -3.15 -0.72
C TRP A 85 -14.26 -3.59 -2.17
N ILE A 86 -13.71 -4.79 -2.44
CA ILE A 86 -13.61 -5.33 -3.81
C ILE A 86 -15.00 -5.39 -4.44
N ARG A 87 -15.96 -6.00 -3.74
CA ARG A 87 -17.34 -6.15 -4.21
C ARG A 87 -18.00 -4.80 -4.46
N ALA A 88 -17.90 -3.87 -3.51
CA ALA A 88 -18.48 -2.53 -3.63
C ALA A 88 -17.86 -1.74 -4.79
N PHE A 89 -16.54 -1.85 -4.99
CA PHE A 89 -15.85 -1.15 -6.06
C PHE A 89 -16.25 -1.65 -7.45
N ILE A 90 -16.37 -2.97 -7.64
CA ILE A 90 -16.83 -3.53 -8.93
C ILE A 90 -18.28 -3.15 -9.20
N ALA A 91 -19.13 -3.12 -8.17
CA ALA A 91 -20.54 -2.76 -8.29
C ALA A 91 -20.76 -1.33 -8.77
N ASP A 92 -19.98 -0.38 -8.22
CA ASP A 92 -20.09 1.03 -8.58
C ASP A 92 -18.76 1.78 -8.32
N PRO A 93 -17.82 1.80 -9.29
CA PRO A 93 -16.53 2.46 -9.11
C PRO A 93 -16.65 3.96 -8.83
N GLN A 94 -17.60 4.64 -9.48
CA GLN A 94 -17.82 6.09 -9.35
C GLN A 94 -18.37 6.45 -7.98
N LYS A 95 -19.30 5.65 -7.45
CA LYS A 95 -19.84 5.86 -6.10
C LYS A 95 -18.75 5.68 -5.03
N LEU A 96 -17.92 4.65 -5.14
CA LEU A 96 -16.89 4.37 -4.13
C LEU A 96 -15.66 5.27 -4.28
N LYS A 97 -15.36 5.69 -5.50
CA LYS A 97 -14.27 6.62 -5.82
C LYS A 97 -14.71 7.55 -6.95
N PRO A 98 -15.24 8.74 -6.62
CA PRO A 98 -15.58 9.75 -7.62
C PRO A 98 -14.39 10.03 -8.56
N GLY A 99 -14.66 10.05 -9.86
CA GLY A 99 -13.64 10.21 -10.89
C GLY A 99 -12.87 8.93 -11.25
N ALA A 100 -13.32 7.75 -10.83
CA ALA A 100 -12.69 6.49 -11.21
C ALA A 100 -12.69 6.29 -12.73
N THR A 101 -11.55 5.86 -13.29
CA THR A 101 -11.45 5.52 -14.72
C THR A 101 -11.83 4.07 -15.03
N MET A 102 -12.11 3.26 -14.01
CA MET A 102 -12.66 1.92 -14.22
C MET A 102 -14.16 2.08 -14.55
N PRO A 103 -14.62 1.62 -15.73
CA PRO A 103 -16.02 1.71 -16.10
C PRO A 103 -16.87 0.80 -15.21
N ARG A 104 -18.18 1.07 -15.15
CA ARG A 104 -19.12 0.16 -14.51
C ARG A 104 -19.37 -1.03 -15.44
N PRO A 105 -18.99 -2.26 -15.04
CA PRO A 105 -19.23 -3.42 -15.87
C PRO A 105 -20.74 -3.77 -15.87
N SER A 106 -21.25 -4.25 -17.00
CA SER A 106 -22.62 -4.74 -17.11
C SER A 106 -22.71 -6.15 -16.55
N LEU A 107 -23.09 -6.25 -15.27
CA LEU A 107 -23.13 -7.48 -14.49
C LEU A 107 -24.47 -7.68 -13.79
N GLN A 108 -24.86 -8.93 -13.62
CA GLN A 108 -25.98 -9.33 -12.76
C GLN A 108 -25.56 -9.32 -11.29
N PRO A 109 -26.50 -9.15 -10.34
CA PRO A 109 -26.19 -9.09 -8.90
C PRO A 109 -25.27 -10.21 -8.39
N ALA A 110 -25.55 -11.47 -8.74
CA ALA A 110 -24.76 -12.62 -8.32
C ALA A 110 -23.37 -12.73 -8.97
N GLU A 111 -23.13 -12.01 -10.09
CA GLU A 111 -21.82 -12.00 -10.74
C GLU A 111 -20.83 -11.11 -9.99
N PHE A 112 -21.30 -10.07 -9.30
CA PHE A 112 -20.45 -9.25 -8.43
C PHE A 112 -19.84 -10.07 -7.29
N ASP A 113 -20.65 -10.92 -6.67
CA ASP A 113 -20.22 -11.80 -5.58
C ASP A 113 -19.15 -12.79 -6.08
N ALA A 114 -19.42 -13.50 -7.16
CA ALA A 114 -18.47 -14.46 -7.74
C ALA A 114 -17.12 -13.80 -8.08
N LEU A 115 -17.13 -12.65 -8.76
CA LEU A 115 -15.90 -11.91 -9.08
C LEU A 115 -15.15 -11.45 -7.82
N ALA A 116 -15.86 -10.97 -6.80
CA ALA A 116 -15.26 -10.53 -5.54
C ALA A 116 -14.63 -11.69 -4.77
N HIS A 117 -15.29 -12.86 -4.71
CA HIS A 117 -14.75 -14.08 -4.13
C HIS A 117 -13.45 -14.51 -4.84
N TYR A 118 -13.46 -14.54 -6.18
CA TYR A 118 -12.26 -14.87 -6.96
C TYR A 118 -11.11 -13.90 -6.67
N LEU A 119 -11.34 -12.60 -6.69
CA LEU A 119 -10.28 -11.62 -6.41
C LEU A 119 -9.78 -11.69 -4.96
N ALA A 120 -10.68 -11.95 -4.00
CA ALA A 120 -10.33 -12.13 -2.59
C ALA A 120 -9.51 -13.42 -2.33
N SER A 121 -9.60 -14.41 -3.21
CA SER A 121 -8.78 -15.63 -3.13
C SER A 121 -7.35 -15.44 -3.65
N LEU A 122 -7.07 -14.36 -4.40
CA LEU A 122 -5.74 -14.10 -4.95
C LEU A 122 -4.76 -13.66 -3.86
N LYS A 123 -3.65 -14.41 -3.72
CA LYS A 123 -2.66 -14.18 -2.66
C LYS A 123 -1.33 -13.66 -3.19
N ARG A 124 -0.66 -12.85 -2.38
CA ARG A 124 0.70 -12.40 -2.64
C ARG A 124 1.67 -13.58 -2.43
N PRO A 125 2.59 -13.85 -3.37
CA PRO A 125 3.56 -14.94 -3.22
C PRO A 125 4.47 -14.81 -1.99
N LYS A 126 4.88 -13.58 -1.63
CA LYS A 126 5.69 -13.29 -0.45
C LYS A 126 5.05 -12.18 0.39
N PRO A 127 4.56 -12.48 1.60
CA PRO A 127 4.10 -11.46 2.54
C PRO A 127 5.21 -10.45 2.86
N LEU A 128 4.85 -9.18 3.04
CA LEU A 128 5.77 -8.23 3.65
C LEU A 128 5.91 -8.63 5.13
N GLU A 129 7.13 -8.64 5.66
CA GLU A 129 7.32 -8.81 7.10
C GLU A 129 6.58 -7.69 7.81
N ALA A 130 5.63 -8.07 8.65
CA ALA A 130 4.89 -7.11 9.43
C ALA A 130 5.87 -6.45 10.41
N ALA A 131 5.82 -5.13 10.47
CA ALA A 131 6.51 -4.32 11.46
C ALA A 131 5.48 -3.78 12.47
N GLY A 132 5.93 -3.37 13.65
CA GLY A 132 5.13 -2.54 14.54
C GLY A 132 4.70 -1.26 13.80
N GLY A 133 3.51 -0.77 14.13
CA GLY A 133 3.09 0.57 13.70
C GLY A 133 3.83 1.66 14.47
N SER A 134 3.36 2.89 14.36
CA SER A 134 3.83 3.99 15.21
C SER A 134 2.64 4.81 15.69
N GLY A 135 2.82 5.58 16.75
CA GLY A 135 1.80 6.54 17.20
C GLY A 135 1.45 7.60 16.13
N PRO A 136 0.26 8.23 16.24
CA PRO A 136 -0.23 9.23 15.27
C PRO A 136 0.73 10.39 14.99
N ALA A 137 1.45 10.86 16.01
CA ALA A 137 2.42 11.95 15.87
C ALA A 137 3.56 11.60 14.90
N LYS A 138 4.06 10.36 14.95
CA LYS A 138 5.14 9.91 14.07
C LYS A 138 4.64 9.73 12.63
N ALA A 139 3.44 9.19 12.45
CA ALA A 139 2.81 9.11 11.14
C ALA A 139 2.66 10.49 10.48
N LYS A 140 2.26 11.51 11.26
CA LYS A 140 2.16 12.92 10.80
C LYS A 140 3.51 13.51 10.40
N GLU A 141 4.53 13.33 11.25
CA GLU A 141 5.89 13.77 10.95
C GLU A 141 6.39 13.19 9.62
N ILE A 142 6.24 11.87 9.44
CA ILE A 142 6.67 11.16 8.22
C ILE A 142 5.88 11.67 7.01
N PHE A 143 4.54 11.77 7.11
CA PHE A 143 3.68 12.20 6.02
C PHE A 143 4.05 13.59 5.49
N ASN A 144 4.42 14.50 6.39
CA ASN A 144 4.87 15.85 6.04
C ASN A 144 6.30 15.84 5.48
N ARG A 145 7.25 15.18 6.16
CA ARG A 145 8.67 15.11 5.75
C ARG A 145 8.85 14.48 4.37
N VAL A 146 8.10 13.42 4.09
CA VAL A 146 8.14 12.70 2.80
C VAL A 146 7.42 13.50 1.70
N GLY A 147 6.63 14.50 2.06
CA GLY A 147 5.90 15.34 1.10
C GLY A 147 4.60 14.72 0.60
N CYS A 148 4.02 13.75 1.31
CA CYS A 148 2.71 13.19 0.96
C CYS A 148 1.64 14.28 0.87
N ALA A 149 1.73 15.26 1.77
CA ALA A 149 0.86 16.43 1.81
C ALA A 149 0.98 17.33 0.57
N ALA A 150 1.97 17.17 -0.32
CA ALA A 150 2.07 17.92 -1.58
C ALA A 150 1.02 17.48 -2.62
N CYS A 151 0.67 16.19 -2.62
CA CYS A 151 -0.30 15.61 -3.55
C CYS A 151 -1.61 15.20 -2.88
N HIS A 152 -1.57 14.80 -1.60
CA HIS A 152 -2.74 14.39 -0.83
C HIS A 152 -3.18 15.50 0.13
N SER A 153 -4.43 15.39 0.59
CA SER A 153 -4.89 16.23 1.69
C SER A 153 -4.05 15.95 2.95
N PRO A 154 -3.75 16.96 3.78
CA PRO A 154 -3.04 16.76 5.03
C PRO A 154 -3.73 15.72 5.93
N LEU A 155 -2.94 15.01 6.75
CA LEU A 155 -3.49 14.07 7.75
C LEU A 155 -4.41 14.77 8.75
N ASP A 156 -4.02 15.97 9.19
CA ASP A 156 -4.84 16.84 10.02
C ASP A 156 -5.07 18.15 9.28
N GLY A 157 -6.33 18.53 9.07
CA GLY A 157 -6.71 19.79 8.45
C GLY A 157 -7.59 19.63 7.20
N PRO A 158 -8.10 20.74 6.66
CA PRO A 158 -9.01 20.70 5.54
C PRO A 158 -8.28 20.24 4.25
N PRO A 159 -9.01 19.60 3.31
CA PRO A 159 -8.48 19.31 1.99
C PRO A 159 -7.94 20.57 1.30
N ARG A 160 -6.81 20.43 0.60
CA ARG A 160 -6.28 21.52 -0.25
C ARG A 160 -6.90 21.45 -1.64
N PRO A 161 -7.19 22.60 -2.30
CA PRO A 161 -7.62 22.60 -3.69
C PRO A 161 -6.64 21.82 -4.58
N GLY A 162 -7.16 20.91 -5.40
CA GLY A 162 -6.35 20.07 -6.30
C GLY A 162 -5.65 18.87 -5.64
N ALA A 163 -5.72 18.72 -4.31
CA ALA A 163 -5.21 17.54 -3.63
C ALA A 163 -6.06 16.30 -3.94
N VAL A 164 -5.42 15.15 -4.08
CA VAL A 164 -6.09 13.87 -4.29
C VAL A 164 -6.71 13.42 -2.96
N PRO A 165 -8.05 13.30 -2.86
CA PRO A 165 -8.70 12.84 -1.64
C PRO A 165 -8.31 11.39 -1.35
N LEU A 166 -8.13 11.08 -0.07
CA LEU A 166 -7.95 9.71 0.38
C LEU A 166 -9.34 9.11 0.69
N PRO A 167 -9.69 7.94 0.13
CA PRO A 167 -10.93 7.26 0.46
C PRO A 167 -10.84 6.68 1.88
N ASP A 168 -11.90 6.02 2.34
CA ASP A 168 -11.84 5.21 3.56
C ASP A 168 -10.84 4.04 3.37
N LEU A 169 -9.60 4.28 3.82
CA LEU A 169 -8.51 3.33 3.69
C LEU A 169 -8.67 2.14 4.64
N LYS A 170 -9.37 2.33 5.77
CA LYS A 170 -9.66 1.26 6.73
C LYS A 170 -10.64 0.26 6.16
N ALA A 171 -11.71 0.74 5.51
CA ALA A 171 -12.65 -0.13 4.81
C ALA A 171 -11.99 -0.83 3.62
N LYS A 172 -11.02 -0.17 2.97
CA LYS A 172 -10.39 -0.67 1.74
C LYS A 172 -9.34 -1.74 1.95
N TYR A 173 -8.37 -1.51 2.84
CA TYR A 173 -7.20 -2.38 2.98
C TYR A 173 -7.46 -3.46 4.02
N ALA A 174 -7.11 -4.71 3.68
CA ALA A 174 -7.33 -5.84 4.56
C ALA A 174 -6.54 -5.74 5.87
N THR A 175 -5.33 -5.16 5.79
CA THR A 175 -4.44 -4.97 6.95
C THR A 175 -3.60 -3.69 6.76
N PRO A 176 -3.03 -3.11 7.84
CA PRO A 176 -2.01 -2.08 7.71
C PRO A 176 -0.78 -2.58 6.92
N VAL A 177 -0.40 -3.85 7.02
CA VAL A 177 0.70 -4.43 6.24
C VAL A 177 0.42 -4.36 4.73
N ALA A 178 -0.84 -4.58 4.32
CA ALA A 178 -1.25 -4.46 2.93
C ALA A 178 -1.10 -3.03 2.39
N LEU A 179 -1.48 -2.03 3.19
CA LEU A 179 -1.28 -0.62 2.83
C LEU A 179 0.20 -0.24 2.86
N ALA A 180 0.97 -0.66 3.87
CA ALA A 180 2.40 -0.41 3.98
C ALA A 180 3.14 -0.95 2.74
N ALA A 181 2.82 -2.16 2.29
CA ALA A 181 3.39 -2.73 1.08
C ALA A 181 3.06 -1.90 -0.18
N PHE A 182 1.86 -1.34 -0.28
CA PHE A 182 1.54 -0.41 -1.36
C PHE A 182 2.35 0.88 -1.27
N LEU A 183 2.57 1.42 -0.06
CA LEU A 183 3.34 2.66 0.14
C LEU A 183 4.84 2.49 -0.16
N LEU A 184 5.39 1.28 0.04
CA LEU A 184 6.79 0.98 -0.26
C LEU A 184 7.10 1.05 -1.76
N ASP A 185 6.20 0.55 -2.60
CA ASP A 185 6.36 0.59 -4.05
C ASP A 185 5.02 0.62 -4.80
N PRO A 186 4.37 1.80 -4.89
CA PRO A 186 3.03 1.92 -5.47
C PRO A 186 2.95 1.46 -6.93
N LEU A 187 4.05 1.59 -7.68
CA LEU A 187 4.11 1.28 -9.12
C LEU A 187 4.11 -0.22 -9.41
N THR A 188 4.52 -1.06 -8.45
CA THR A 188 4.37 -2.52 -8.56
C THR A 188 2.90 -2.96 -8.60
N VAL A 189 2.00 -2.14 -8.04
CA VAL A 189 0.56 -2.38 -8.04
C VAL A 189 -0.16 -1.57 -9.12
N ARG A 190 0.33 -0.35 -9.38
CA ARG A 190 -0.24 0.59 -10.35
C ARG A 190 0.87 1.04 -11.31
N PRO A 191 1.17 0.28 -12.38
CA PRO A 191 2.28 0.59 -13.29
C PRO A 191 2.16 1.96 -13.96
N SER A 192 0.93 2.46 -14.15
CA SER A 192 0.64 3.81 -14.64
C SER A 192 0.08 4.74 -13.55
N GLY A 193 0.38 4.45 -12.29
CA GLY A 193 0.05 5.31 -11.15
C GLY A 193 0.89 6.57 -11.14
N ARG A 194 0.33 7.67 -10.62
CA ARG A 194 1.03 8.95 -10.44
C ARG A 194 1.77 9.06 -9.10
N MET A 195 1.58 8.09 -8.20
CA MET A 195 2.26 8.07 -6.91
C MET A 195 3.66 7.44 -7.11
N PRO A 196 4.75 8.22 -6.94
CA PRO A 196 6.09 7.69 -7.11
C PRO A 196 6.48 6.78 -5.95
N LYS A 197 7.60 6.08 -6.10
CA LYS A 197 8.28 5.44 -4.98
C LYS A 197 8.83 6.53 -4.06
N LEU A 198 8.33 6.58 -2.83
CA LEU A 198 8.65 7.62 -1.85
C LEU A 198 9.88 7.30 -0.98
N ASN A 199 10.58 6.20 -1.27
CA ASN A 199 11.76 5.73 -0.52
C ASN A 199 11.54 5.59 0.99
N LEU A 200 10.31 5.22 1.39
CA LEU A 200 9.98 4.88 2.77
C LEU A 200 10.72 3.61 3.20
N THR A 201 11.15 3.57 4.45
CA THR A 201 11.52 2.33 5.12
C THR A 201 10.26 1.51 5.45
N PRO A 202 10.37 0.18 5.66
CA PRO A 202 9.23 -0.64 6.11
C PRO A 202 8.55 -0.10 7.37
N ALA A 203 9.32 0.41 8.34
CA ALA A 203 8.81 1.01 9.56
C ALA A 203 8.01 2.30 9.29
N GLU A 204 8.53 3.18 8.42
CA GLU A 204 7.81 4.41 8.05
C GLU A 204 6.53 4.14 7.25
N ALA A 205 6.55 3.14 6.36
CA ALA A 205 5.37 2.73 5.63
C ALA A 205 4.30 2.17 6.58
N MET A 206 4.73 1.37 7.56
CA MET A 206 3.84 0.79 8.58
C MET A 206 3.28 1.87 9.53
N ALA A 207 4.08 2.88 9.88
CA ALA A 207 3.65 4.05 10.64
C ALA A 207 2.47 4.77 9.99
N ILE A 208 2.58 5.09 8.70
CA ILE A 208 1.48 5.73 7.95
C ILE A 208 0.31 4.76 7.80
N ALA A 209 0.57 3.49 7.49
CA ALA A 209 -0.49 2.53 7.22
C ALA A 209 -1.34 2.23 8.46
N SER A 210 -0.70 2.07 9.62
CA SER A 210 -1.37 1.84 10.90
C SER A 210 -2.21 3.04 11.36
N HIS A 211 -1.81 4.27 11.01
CA HIS A 211 -2.65 5.45 11.25
C HIS A 211 -4.00 5.35 10.53
N TYR A 212 -4.00 4.91 9.25
CA TYR A 212 -5.22 4.84 8.45
C TYR A 212 -6.05 3.58 8.67
N VAL A 213 -5.41 2.42 8.78
CA VAL A 213 -6.08 1.12 8.83
C VAL A 213 -6.29 0.64 10.28
N GLY A 214 -5.52 1.19 11.21
CA GLY A 214 -5.44 0.70 12.59
C GLY A 214 -4.48 -0.48 12.74
N LEU A 215 -4.17 -0.81 13.99
CA LEU A 215 -3.41 -2.00 14.36
C LEU A 215 -4.40 -3.09 14.80
N PRO A 216 -4.44 -4.26 14.15
CA PRO A 216 -5.25 -5.36 14.64
C PRO A 216 -4.73 -5.81 16.01
N PRO A 217 -5.61 -5.98 17.02
CA PRO A 217 -5.18 -6.45 18.33
C PRO A 217 -4.71 -7.89 18.24
N ARG A 218 -3.51 -8.15 18.73
CA ARG A 218 -2.93 -9.49 18.88
C ARG A 218 -3.51 -10.17 20.13
N ASP A 219 -3.93 -11.41 19.99
CA ASP A 219 -4.34 -12.26 21.11
C ASP A 219 -3.13 -12.79 21.89
N PRO A 220 -3.24 -12.94 23.23
CA PRO A 220 -2.17 -13.50 24.05
C PRO A 220 -2.05 -15.03 23.89
N GLU A 221 -0.84 -15.55 24.15
CA GLU A 221 -0.59 -16.98 24.33
C GLU A 221 -1.25 -17.53 25.59
N ASN A 222 -1.15 -16.79 26.71
CA ASN A 222 -1.58 -17.23 28.04
C ASN A 222 -1.12 -18.67 28.38
N PRO A 223 0.19 -18.94 28.42
CA PRO A 223 0.72 -20.25 28.80
C PRO A 223 0.23 -20.68 30.18
N ALA A 224 -0.08 -21.98 30.33
CA ALA A 224 -0.64 -22.54 31.56
C ALA A 224 0.37 -22.54 32.73
N ALA A 225 1.66 -22.74 32.45
CA ALA A 225 2.71 -22.79 33.45
C ALA A 225 3.86 -21.85 33.08
N THR A 226 4.22 -20.95 34.00
CA THR A 226 5.34 -20.01 33.82
C THR A 226 6.18 -19.90 35.08
N ALA A 227 7.46 -19.64 34.91
CA ALA A 227 8.41 -19.29 35.97
C ALA A 227 8.89 -17.84 35.81
N GLU A 228 9.48 -17.28 36.87
CA GLU A 228 10.04 -15.93 36.86
C GLU A 228 11.22 -15.81 35.88
N GLY A 229 11.31 -14.65 35.22
CA GLY A 229 12.41 -14.27 34.36
C GLY A 229 12.23 -14.69 32.90
N LEU A 230 13.35 -14.76 32.19
CA LEU A 230 13.47 -15.02 30.76
C LEU A 230 14.52 -16.11 30.55
N GLU A 231 14.41 -16.83 29.43
CA GLU A 231 15.51 -17.61 28.90
C GLU A 231 16.47 -16.68 28.15
N PHE A 232 17.77 -16.94 28.26
CA PHE A 232 18.77 -16.32 27.40
C PHE A 232 19.65 -17.36 26.75
N GLU A 233 20.12 -17.04 25.56
CA GLU A 233 21.11 -17.80 24.79
C GLU A 233 22.15 -16.84 24.23
N LEU A 234 23.42 -17.16 24.45
CA LEU A 234 24.56 -16.43 23.95
C LEU A 234 25.16 -17.18 22.76
N TYR A 235 25.57 -16.44 21.74
CA TYR A 235 26.17 -16.96 20.52
C TYR A 235 27.47 -16.20 20.25
N ASP A 236 28.54 -16.94 19.99
CA ASP A 236 29.81 -16.35 19.58
C ASP A 236 29.86 -16.17 18.06
N GLY A 237 30.31 -15.00 17.62
CA GLY A 237 30.50 -14.71 16.20
C GLY A 237 30.49 -13.21 15.91
N SER A 238 31.04 -12.84 14.75
CA SER A 238 30.95 -11.47 14.26
C SER A 238 29.61 -11.31 13.53
N PHE A 239 28.72 -10.49 14.09
CA PHE A 239 27.41 -10.21 13.51
C PHE A 239 27.31 -8.74 13.13
N ASN A 240 26.82 -8.45 11.94
CA ASN A 240 26.47 -7.09 11.50
C ASN A 240 24.95 -6.86 11.48
N LYS A 241 24.17 -7.92 11.75
CA LYS A 241 22.73 -7.97 11.90
C LYS A 241 22.34 -9.06 12.87
N VAL A 242 21.21 -8.90 13.56
CA VAL A 242 20.62 -9.94 14.40
C VAL A 242 20.41 -11.22 13.54
N PRO A 243 21.06 -12.34 13.90
CA PRO A 243 21.04 -13.55 13.08
C PRO A 243 19.72 -14.32 13.22
N ASP A 244 19.52 -15.27 12.31
CA ASP A 244 18.57 -16.36 12.55
C ASP A 244 19.17 -17.31 13.61
N PHE A 245 18.74 -17.13 14.85
CA PHE A 245 19.24 -17.87 15.99
C PHE A 245 18.90 -19.37 15.96
N ASP A 246 17.85 -19.77 15.24
CA ASP A 246 17.46 -21.18 15.11
C ASP A 246 18.41 -21.96 14.18
N ALA A 247 19.14 -21.26 13.33
CA ALA A 247 20.21 -21.82 12.50
C ALA A 247 21.56 -21.92 13.23
N LEU A 248 21.65 -21.46 14.48
CA LEU A 248 22.90 -21.38 15.26
C LEU A 248 22.83 -22.23 16.53
N LYS A 249 24.01 -22.61 17.05
CA LYS A 249 24.13 -23.28 18.35
C LYS A 249 24.61 -22.29 19.41
N PRO A 250 23.91 -22.16 20.55
CA PRO A 250 24.35 -21.28 21.61
C PRO A 250 25.61 -21.82 22.30
N VAL A 251 26.52 -20.93 22.68
CA VAL A 251 27.73 -21.24 23.48
C VAL A 251 27.44 -21.22 24.98
N LEU A 252 26.38 -20.50 25.39
CA LEU A 252 25.89 -20.46 26.76
C LEU A 252 24.37 -20.25 26.74
N SER A 253 23.67 -20.86 27.67
CA SER A 253 22.24 -20.67 27.86
C SER A 253 21.89 -20.67 29.34
N GLY A 254 20.82 -19.99 29.71
CA GLY A 254 20.35 -19.96 31.10
C GLY A 254 19.10 -19.12 31.27
N SER A 255 18.86 -18.67 32.51
CA SER A 255 17.75 -17.78 32.84
C SER A 255 18.23 -16.47 33.45
N THR A 256 17.49 -15.39 33.22
CA THR A 256 17.77 -14.04 33.74
C THR A 256 16.46 -13.33 34.08
N THR A 257 16.47 -12.37 35.00
CA THR A 257 15.31 -11.50 35.29
C THR A 257 15.38 -10.16 34.57
N LYS A 258 16.47 -9.91 33.83
CA LYS A 258 16.74 -8.64 33.12
C LYS A 258 17.10 -8.90 31.67
N ILE A 259 16.60 -8.05 30.78
CA ILE A 259 17.06 -7.96 29.39
C ILE A 259 18.29 -7.03 29.41
N HIS A 260 19.49 -7.62 29.54
CA HIS A 260 20.71 -6.85 29.70
C HIS A 260 21.93 -7.62 29.16
N PRO A 261 22.92 -6.96 28.52
CA PRO A 261 24.06 -7.66 27.91
C PRO A 261 24.97 -8.38 28.93
N GLY A 262 24.93 -7.95 30.20
CA GLY A 262 25.71 -8.49 31.31
C GLY A 262 25.44 -9.96 31.71
N VAL A 263 24.70 -10.72 30.91
CA VAL A 263 24.67 -12.19 30.98
C VAL A 263 25.98 -12.81 30.49
N THR A 264 26.83 -12.03 29.82
CA THR A 264 28.19 -12.40 29.42
C THR A 264 29.22 -11.37 29.91
N LYS A 265 30.48 -11.80 30.03
CA LYS A 265 31.64 -10.93 30.25
C LYS A 265 32.39 -10.61 28.95
N LYS A 266 31.85 -11.03 27.81
CA LYS A 266 32.45 -10.76 26.50
C LYS A 266 32.16 -9.32 26.10
N GLU A 267 33.18 -8.63 25.61
CA GLU A 267 33.08 -7.21 25.24
C GLU A 267 32.57 -7.01 23.81
N ALA A 268 32.78 -7.99 22.91
CA ALA A 268 32.47 -7.85 21.48
C ALA A 268 32.25 -9.19 20.77
N SER A 269 31.73 -9.12 19.54
CA SER A 269 31.52 -10.27 18.64
C SER A 269 30.68 -11.37 19.28
N TYR A 270 29.47 -11.01 19.70
CA TYR A 270 28.46 -11.95 20.15
C TYR A 270 27.05 -11.50 19.77
N ALA A 271 26.12 -12.43 19.87
CA ALA A 271 24.69 -12.15 19.85
C ALA A 271 24.01 -12.78 21.07
N ILE A 272 22.97 -12.15 21.58
CA ILE A 272 22.13 -12.68 22.65
C ILE A 272 20.70 -12.77 22.16
N ARG A 273 20.04 -13.90 22.43
CA ARG A 273 18.61 -14.08 22.29
C ARG A 273 17.97 -14.19 23.67
N PHE A 274 17.09 -13.25 24.01
CA PHE A 274 16.21 -13.36 25.18
C PHE A 274 14.82 -13.83 24.72
N ARG A 275 14.24 -14.81 25.41
CA ARG A 275 12.89 -15.31 25.14
C ARG A 275 12.07 -15.43 26.41
N GLY A 276 10.78 -15.18 26.27
CA GLY A 276 9.80 -15.42 27.31
C GLY A 276 8.48 -14.81 26.93
N TYR A 277 7.80 -14.27 27.92
CA TYR A 277 6.53 -13.61 27.77
C TYR A 277 6.52 -12.27 28.49
N VAL A 278 5.76 -11.33 27.95
CA VAL A 278 5.47 -10.02 28.54
C VAL A 278 3.98 -9.87 28.80
N ASP A 279 3.63 -9.33 29.97
CA ASP A 279 2.25 -9.14 30.38
C ASP A 279 1.68 -7.79 29.88
N ALA A 280 0.57 -7.86 29.15
CA ALA A 280 -0.29 -6.72 28.80
C ALA A 280 -1.49 -6.70 29.76
N PRO A 281 -1.53 -5.83 30.79
CA PRO A 281 -2.59 -5.88 31.79
C PRO A 281 -3.97 -5.46 31.27
N LYS A 282 -4.05 -4.75 30.14
CA LYS A 282 -5.29 -4.25 29.54
C LYS A 282 -5.23 -4.36 28.03
N ASP A 283 -6.39 -4.44 27.40
CA ASP A 283 -6.51 -4.24 25.96
C ASP A 283 -6.02 -2.83 25.59
N GLY A 284 -5.24 -2.70 24.52
CA GLY A 284 -4.93 -1.41 23.93
C GLY A 284 -3.64 -1.40 23.12
N VAL A 285 -3.25 -0.20 22.68
CA VAL A 285 -2.01 0.00 21.93
C VAL A 285 -0.87 0.17 22.91
N TYR A 286 0.14 -0.68 22.77
CA TYR A 286 1.40 -0.61 23.48
C TYR A 286 2.49 -0.13 22.53
N THR A 287 3.35 0.77 22.98
CA THR A 287 4.57 1.14 22.26
C THR A 287 5.75 0.52 22.99
N PHE A 288 6.55 -0.26 22.27
CA PHE A 288 7.79 -0.81 22.77
C PHE A 288 8.98 -0.02 22.22
N TYR A 289 10.04 0.01 23.00
CA TYR A 289 11.28 0.73 22.71
C TYR A 289 12.46 -0.20 22.96
N THR A 290 13.46 -0.12 22.08
CA THR A 290 14.78 -0.71 22.31
C THR A 290 15.80 0.40 22.20
N HIS A 291 16.59 0.61 23.25
CA HIS A 291 17.82 1.39 23.18
C HIS A 291 18.98 0.41 23.15
N SER A 292 19.75 0.39 22.06
CA SER A 292 20.91 -0.50 21.93
C SER A 292 22.12 0.18 21.33
N ASP A 293 23.30 -0.20 21.83
CA ASP A 293 24.60 0.03 21.19
C ASP A 293 24.98 -1.26 20.49
N ASP A 294 25.12 -1.13 19.17
CA ASP A 294 24.81 -2.11 18.11
C ASP A 294 23.35 -2.62 18.10
N GLY A 295 23.09 -3.63 17.27
CA GLY A 295 21.76 -3.93 16.75
C GLY A 295 20.85 -4.68 17.72
N SER A 296 19.56 -4.37 17.69
CA SER A 296 18.52 -5.14 18.36
C SER A 296 17.23 -5.28 17.56
N ILE A 297 16.52 -6.40 17.76
CA ILE A 297 15.19 -6.64 17.21
C ILE A 297 14.30 -7.18 18.33
N LEU A 298 13.16 -6.52 18.57
CA LEU A 298 12.10 -7.01 19.46
C LEU A 298 10.95 -7.58 18.62
N ARG A 299 10.54 -8.80 18.96
CA ARG A 299 9.40 -9.50 18.36
C ARG A 299 8.34 -9.82 19.42
N LEU A 300 7.06 -9.72 19.05
CA LEU A 300 5.95 -10.34 19.78
C LEU A 300 5.34 -11.46 18.93
N GLY A 301 5.41 -12.69 19.42
CA GLY A 301 5.23 -13.88 18.57
C GLY A 301 6.24 -13.85 17.42
N SER A 302 5.75 -13.94 16.18
CA SER A 302 6.57 -13.82 14.97
C SER A 302 6.74 -12.38 14.46
N LEU A 303 5.96 -11.42 14.97
CA LEU A 303 5.90 -10.05 14.47
C LEU A 303 7.08 -9.21 14.97
N VAL A 304 7.84 -8.57 14.08
CA VAL A 304 8.82 -7.54 14.46
C VAL A 304 8.05 -6.33 14.96
N VAL A 305 8.21 -5.96 16.23
CA VAL A 305 7.60 -4.74 16.78
C VAL A 305 8.59 -3.59 16.73
N VAL A 306 9.86 -3.84 17.09
CA VAL A 306 10.93 -2.85 17.01
C VAL A 306 12.09 -3.42 16.23
N ASN A 307 12.58 -2.67 15.26
CA ASN A 307 13.78 -2.99 14.48
C ASN A 307 14.80 -1.86 14.67
N ASN A 308 15.83 -2.14 15.46
CA ASN A 308 16.99 -1.30 15.70
C ASN A 308 18.26 -2.05 15.26
N ASP A 309 18.19 -2.75 14.12
CA ASP A 309 19.25 -3.67 13.69
C ASP A 309 20.39 -2.96 12.96
N GLY A 310 21.57 -3.58 12.96
CA GLY A 310 22.79 -3.03 12.36
C GLY A 310 23.85 -2.61 13.36
N ILE A 311 25.01 -2.19 12.86
CA ILE A 311 26.12 -1.67 13.67
C ILE A 311 25.95 -0.15 13.79
N HIS A 312 25.83 0.34 15.03
CA HIS A 312 25.62 1.75 15.33
C HIS A 312 25.85 2.03 16.82
N GLY A 313 26.21 3.28 17.17
CA GLY A 313 26.25 3.70 18.56
C GLY A 313 24.88 3.63 19.25
N GLY A 314 24.85 3.84 20.57
CA GLY A 314 23.62 3.88 21.37
C GLY A 314 22.48 4.69 20.75
N MET A 315 21.44 3.99 20.26
CA MET A 315 20.28 4.58 19.60
C MET A 315 19.00 3.93 20.10
N GLU A 316 17.94 4.74 20.26
CA GLU A 316 16.60 4.24 20.55
C GLU A 316 15.75 4.10 19.27
N ALA A 317 15.15 2.93 19.10
CA ALA A 317 14.07 2.70 18.15
C ALA A 317 12.77 2.33 18.90
N SER A 318 11.63 2.48 18.22
CA SER A 318 10.33 2.14 18.79
C SER A 318 9.36 1.62 17.74
N GLY A 319 8.31 0.95 18.23
CA GLY A 319 7.20 0.51 17.42
C GLY A 319 6.01 0.13 18.29
N SER A 320 4.81 0.30 17.73
CA SER A 320 3.54 0.13 18.41
C SER A 320 2.79 -1.10 17.91
N ILE A 321 2.08 -1.77 18.82
CA ILE A 321 1.24 -2.93 18.53
C ILE A 321 -0.02 -2.87 19.40
N ALA A 322 -1.16 -3.25 18.84
CA ALA A 322 -2.37 -3.44 19.64
C ALA A 322 -2.32 -4.84 20.28
N LEU A 323 -2.50 -4.92 21.60
CA LEU A 323 -2.52 -6.16 22.37
C LEU A 323 -3.87 -6.33 23.05
N LYS A 324 -4.37 -7.56 23.08
CA LYS A 324 -5.37 -7.99 24.06
C LYS A 324 -4.72 -8.23 25.42
N ALA A 325 -5.47 -8.04 26.49
CA ALA A 325 -5.01 -8.29 27.85
C ALA A 325 -4.58 -9.75 28.00
N GLY A 326 -3.41 -9.96 28.61
CA GLY A 326 -2.83 -11.28 28.83
C GLY A 326 -1.35 -11.32 28.52
N ARG A 327 -0.82 -12.54 28.44
CA ARG A 327 0.61 -12.82 28.32
C ARG A 327 1.00 -13.10 26.87
N HIS A 328 1.92 -12.29 26.36
CA HIS A 328 2.38 -12.32 24.96
C HIS A 328 3.79 -12.85 24.88
N ALA A 329 4.03 -13.86 24.04
CA ALA A 329 5.36 -14.36 23.75
C ALA A 329 6.19 -13.23 23.12
N PHE A 330 7.42 -13.06 23.58
CA PHE A 330 8.35 -12.09 23.02
C PHE A 330 9.75 -12.65 22.87
N THR A 331 10.48 -12.08 21.92
CA THR A 331 11.90 -12.38 21.69
C THR A 331 12.65 -11.07 21.49
N VAL A 332 13.77 -10.89 22.18
CA VAL A 332 14.73 -9.81 21.92
C VAL A 332 16.02 -10.43 21.41
N GLY A 333 16.35 -10.15 20.15
CA GLY A 333 17.68 -10.39 19.61
C GLY A 333 18.54 -9.15 19.80
N PHE A 334 19.79 -9.33 20.18
CA PHE A 334 20.80 -8.28 20.34
C PHE A 334 22.12 -8.75 19.76
N ILE A 335 22.87 -7.86 19.11
CA ILE A 335 24.23 -8.10 18.65
C ILE A 335 25.15 -7.06 19.26
N GLN A 336 26.39 -7.47 19.54
CA GLN A 336 27.48 -6.57 19.87
C GLN A 336 28.66 -6.84 18.95
N GLY A 337 28.94 -5.89 18.06
CA GLY A 337 30.06 -5.91 17.12
C GLY A 337 31.36 -5.42 17.77
N GLY A 338 31.30 -4.34 18.56
CA GLY A 338 32.45 -3.80 19.30
C GLY A 338 32.13 -2.54 20.11
N GLY A 339 33.08 -2.07 20.94
CA GLY A 339 32.85 -0.92 21.82
C GLY A 339 32.06 -1.28 23.07
N GLY A 340 31.27 -0.34 23.60
CA GLY A 340 30.42 -0.55 24.77
C GLY A 340 29.11 -1.25 24.40
N ALA A 341 28.61 -2.13 25.26
CA ALA A 341 27.35 -2.84 25.02
C ALA A 341 26.23 -2.24 25.88
N GLU A 342 25.22 -1.66 25.22
CA GLU A 342 24.00 -1.20 25.88
C GLU A 342 22.79 -1.93 25.31
N LEU A 343 21.88 -2.37 26.18
CA LEU A 343 20.55 -2.81 25.78
C LEU A 343 19.57 -2.48 26.91
N ARG A 344 18.54 -1.71 26.57
CA ARG A 344 17.38 -1.45 27.44
C ARG A 344 16.10 -1.62 26.63
N VAL A 345 15.11 -2.30 27.21
CA VAL A 345 13.80 -2.50 26.59
C VAL A 345 12.73 -1.87 27.46
N SER A 346 11.99 -0.93 26.87
CA SER A 346 10.95 -0.17 27.56
C SER A 346 9.61 -0.29 26.84
N TYR A 347 8.55 0.07 27.53
CA TYR A 347 7.19 0.12 26.97
C TYR A 347 6.33 1.18 27.65
N ASP A 348 5.35 1.69 26.90
CA ASP A 348 4.18 2.39 27.42
C ASP A 348 2.89 1.77 26.86
N GLY A 349 1.77 2.10 27.48
CA GLY A 349 0.46 1.59 27.08
C GLY A 349 -0.66 2.02 28.03
N PRO A 350 -1.84 1.39 27.96
CA PRO A 350 -3.01 1.75 28.76
C PRO A 350 -2.73 1.74 30.27
N GLY A 351 -2.63 2.94 30.87
CA GLY A 351 -2.32 3.10 32.29
C GLY A 351 -0.85 2.86 32.66
N ILE A 352 0.06 2.83 31.68
CA ILE A 352 1.50 2.64 31.87
C ILE A 352 2.22 3.77 31.14
N SER A 353 2.87 4.66 31.88
CA SER A 353 3.83 5.62 31.31
C SER A 353 5.12 4.89 30.91
N LYS A 354 5.83 5.42 29.90
CA LYS A 354 7.07 4.83 29.38
C LYS A 354 8.03 4.48 30.52
N ARG A 355 8.36 3.20 30.63
CA ARG A 355 9.28 2.63 31.62
C ARG A 355 9.95 1.39 31.07
N GLU A 356 11.11 1.02 31.63
CA GLU A 356 11.70 -0.30 31.37
C GLU A 356 10.73 -1.40 31.76
N ILE A 357 10.71 -2.50 31.00
CA ILE A 357 9.83 -3.64 31.29
C ILE A 357 10.27 -4.23 32.64
N PRO A 358 9.42 -4.17 33.69
CA PRO A 358 9.82 -4.67 34.99
C PRO A 358 9.89 -6.20 34.97
N ALA A 359 10.79 -6.78 35.78
CA ALA A 359 10.90 -8.24 35.91
C ALA A 359 9.57 -8.91 36.25
N THR A 360 8.71 -8.24 37.04
CA THR A 360 7.37 -8.72 37.40
C THR A 360 6.37 -8.77 36.25
N ALA A 361 6.66 -8.12 35.12
CA ALA A 361 5.86 -8.19 33.89
C ALA A 361 6.44 -9.20 32.89
N MET A 362 7.48 -9.94 33.26
CA MET A 362 8.16 -10.92 32.43
C MET A 362 8.13 -12.30 33.06
N SER A 363 7.94 -13.31 32.21
CA SER A 363 7.98 -14.70 32.64
C SER A 363 8.51 -15.60 31.53
N ARG A 364 8.94 -16.80 31.88
CA ARG A 364 9.44 -17.80 30.95
C ARG A 364 8.61 -19.07 31.07
N PRO A 365 8.61 -19.95 30.05
CA PRO A 365 8.03 -21.27 30.18
C PRO A 365 8.61 -22.00 31.41
N SER A 366 7.76 -22.78 32.08
CA SER A 366 8.24 -23.71 33.11
C SER A 366 9.16 -24.78 32.49
N ALA A 367 10.09 -25.31 33.27
CA ALA A 367 11.06 -26.28 32.77
C ALA A 367 10.37 -27.50 32.14
N GLY A 368 10.66 -27.78 30.87
CA GLY A 368 10.13 -28.93 30.11
C GLY A 368 9.08 -28.59 29.04
N GLU A 369 8.62 -27.34 28.93
CA GLU A 369 7.72 -26.90 27.85
C GLU A 369 8.43 -25.91 26.91
N ALA A 370 8.40 -26.19 25.61
CA ALA A 370 8.84 -25.23 24.60
C ALA A 370 7.81 -24.07 24.51
N PRO A 371 8.25 -22.81 24.33
CA PRO A 371 7.32 -21.70 24.16
C PRO A 371 6.47 -21.92 22.90
N VAL A 372 5.16 -22.13 23.09
CA VAL A 372 4.21 -22.20 21.98
C VAL A 372 4.01 -20.77 21.46
N LEU A 373 4.67 -20.43 20.35
CA LEU A 373 4.40 -19.17 19.66
C LEU A 373 3.03 -19.26 18.99
N ARG A 374 2.07 -18.43 19.41
CA ARG A 374 0.88 -18.20 18.59
C ARG A 374 1.24 -17.12 17.57
N GLU A 375 1.06 -17.45 16.29
CA GLU A 375 0.99 -16.41 15.27
C GLU A 375 -0.10 -15.41 15.68
N SER A 376 0.16 -14.12 15.47
CA SER A 376 -0.87 -13.11 15.66
C SER A 376 -2.10 -13.55 14.89
N ALA A 377 -3.24 -13.68 15.56
CA ALA A 377 -4.50 -13.95 14.90
C ALA A 377 -4.64 -12.94 13.74
N ALA A 378 -4.62 -13.44 12.51
CA ALA A 378 -4.99 -12.63 11.37
C ALA A 378 -6.41 -12.15 11.64
N ALA A 379 -6.59 -10.84 11.78
CA ALA A 379 -7.89 -10.21 11.95
C ALA A 379 -8.90 -10.89 11.02
N ALA A 380 -10.00 -11.40 11.59
CA ALA A 380 -11.04 -12.22 10.96
C ALA A 380 -10.99 -12.17 9.43
N SER A 381 -10.19 -13.06 8.84
CA SER A 381 -9.95 -13.01 7.41
C SER A 381 -11.13 -13.65 6.69
N PHE A 382 -11.76 -12.90 5.79
CA PHE A 382 -12.80 -13.42 4.90
C PHE A 382 -12.31 -14.70 4.22
N THR A 383 -13.13 -15.74 4.26
CA THR A 383 -12.84 -17.03 3.61
C THR A 383 -13.61 -17.10 2.29
N PRO A 384 -12.92 -17.10 1.13
CA PRO A 384 -13.59 -17.19 -0.15
C PRO A 384 -14.26 -18.55 -0.34
N ASP A 385 -15.56 -18.54 -0.66
CA ASP A 385 -16.30 -19.71 -1.14
C ASP A 385 -15.66 -20.29 -2.43
N PRO A 386 -15.22 -21.56 -2.44
CA PRO A 386 -14.57 -22.18 -3.59
C PRO A 386 -15.42 -22.23 -4.87
N ALA A 387 -16.73 -22.44 -4.76
CA ALA A 387 -17.62 -22.50 -5.93
C ALA A 387 -17.80 -21.11 -6.55
N LEU A 388 -17.86 -20.06 -5.73
CA LEU A 388 -17.90 -18.68 -6.21
C LEU A 388 -16.55 -18.23 -6.79
N VAL A 389 -15.43 -18.72 -6.24
CA VAL A 389 -14.08 -18.49 -6.80
C VAL A 389 -13.97 -19.08 -8.21
N GLU A 390 -14.45 -20.31 -8.41
CA GLU A 390 -14.49 -20.97 -9.72
C GLU A 390 -15.30 -20.15 -10.72
N LYS A 391 -16.55 -19.85 -10.38
CA LYS A 391 -17.44 -19.04 -11.21
C LYS A 391 -16.87 -17.65 -11.50
N GLY A 392 -16.28 -17.01 -10.50
CA GLY A 392 -15.64 -15.71 -10.64
C GLY A 392 -14.45 -15.73 -11.60
N ARG A 393 -13.68 -16.82 -11.59
CA ARG A 393 -12.56 -17.02 -12.51
C ARG A 393 -13.04 -17.04 -13.98
N GLU A 394 -14.13 -17.75 -14.28
CA GLU A 394 -14.72 -17.80 -15.62
C GLU A 394 -15.32 -16.44 -16.03
N LEU A 395 -16.00 -15.78 -15.08
CA LEU A 395 -16.57 -14.45 -15.28
C LEU A 395 -15.49 -13.40 -15.58
N PHE A 396 -14.31 -13.50 -14.98
CA PHE A 396 -13.25 -12.50 -15.15
C PHE A 396 -12.80 -12.36 -16.61
N THR A 397 -12.68 -13.47 -17.34
CA THR A 397 -12.41 -13.41 -18.80
C THR A 397 -13.67 -13.08 -19.59
N SER A 398 -14.79 -13.77 -19.34
CA SER A 398 -16.01 -13.61 -20.16
C SER A 398 -16.64 -12.21 -20.05
N LYS A 399 -16.45 -11.52 -18.92
CA LYS A 399 -16.84 -10.12 -18.69
C LYS A 399 -15.72 -9.12 -19.03
N ARG A 400 -14.67 -9.58 -19.71
CA ARG A 400 -13.58 -8.77 -20.29
C ARG A 400 -12.67 -8.07 -19.27
N CYS A 401 -12.73 -8.44 -17.99
CA CYS A 401 -11.86 -7.86 -16.96
C CYS A 401 -10.39 -8.14 -17.26
N ALA A 402 -10.08 -9.35 -17.75
CA ALA A 402 -8.73 -9.77 -18.15
C ALA A 402 -8.11 -8.94 -19.27
N THR A 403 -8.92 -8.26 -20.10
CA THR A 403 -8.39 -7.41 -21.16
C THR A 403 -7.75 -6.16 -20.60
N CYS A 404 -8.31 -5.53 -19.56
CA CYS A 404 -7.67 -4.38 -18.90
C CYS A 404 -6.70 -4.80 -17.79
N HIS A 405 -7.06 -5.81 -17.00
CA HIS A 405 -6.30 -6.26 -15.83
C HIS A 405 -5.42 -7.47 -16.16
N GLU A 406 -4.30 -7.19 -16.83
CA GLU A 406 -3.29 -8.20 -17.19
C GLU A 406 -2.61 -8.82 -15.95
N GLY A 407 -2.01 -10.00 -16.15
CA GLY A 407 -1.18 -10.66 -15.14
C GLY A 407 -1.94 -11.42 -14.04
N VAL A 408 -3.27 -11.52 -14.13
CA VAL A 408 -4.05 -12.36 -13.21
C VAL A 408 -3.85 -13.84 -13.57
N PRO A 409 -3.49 -14.72 -12.60
CA PRO A 409 -3.20 -16.12 -12.88
C PRO A 409 -4.35 -16.86 -13.58
N GLY A 410 -4.02 -17.56 -14.67
CA GLY A 410 -4.98 -18.37 -15.44
C GLY A 410 -5.94 -17.57 -16.32
N GLN A 411 -5.79 -16.24 -16.42
CA GLN A 411 -6.66 -15.37 -17.22
C GLN A 411 -6.01 -15.01 -18.54
N LYS A 412 -6.80 -14.94 -19.61
CA LYS A 412 -6.34 -14.52 -20.94
C LYS A 412 -7.20 -13.35 -21.43
N PRO A 413 -6.59 -12.28 -21.97
CA PRO A 413 -7.35 -11.18 -22.55
C PRO A 413 -8.10 -11.65 -23.80
N LEU A 414 -9.25 -11.03 -24.06
CA LEU A 414 -10.01 -11.23 -25.30
C LEU A 414 -9.49 -10.29 -26.40
N ASP A 415 -9.60 -10.73 -27.65
CA ASP A 415 -9.24 -9.94 -28.83
C ASP A 415 -10.36 -8.98 -29.25
N PHE A 416 -9.97 -7.82 -29.77
CA PHE A 416 -10.88 -6.78 -30.24
C PHE A 416 -10.42 -6.22 -31.58
N LYS A 417 -11.35 -5.57 -32.29
CA LYS A 417 -11.03 -4.84 -33.52
C LYS A 417 -9.96 -3.79 -33.25
N PRO A 418 -8.94 -3.66 -34.12
CA PRO A 418 -7.91 -2.63 -33.97
C PRO A 418 -8.51 -1.23 -34.08
N LEU A 419 -7.78 -0.22 -33.58
CA LEU A 419 -8.26 1.17 -33.54
C LEU A 419 -8.64 1.71 -34.92
N ALA A 420 -7.93 1.30 -35.97
CA ALA A 420 -8.23 1.69 -37.36
C ALA A 420 -9.59 1.18 -37.88
N GLN A 421 -10.21 0.22 -37.19
CA GLN A 421 -11.46 -0.42 -37.62
C GLN A 421 -12.66 -0.09 -36.71
N ILE A 422 -12.48 0.76 -35.70
CA ILE A 422 -13.59 1.17 -34.84
C ILE A 422 -14.30 2.40 -35.40
N LYS A 423 -15.61 2.48 -35.15
CA LYS A 423 -16.41 3.64 -35.51
C LYS A 423 -16.21 4.75 -34.49
N SER A 424 -16.26 6.00 -34.93
CA SER A 424 -16.22 7.20 -34.08
C SER A 424 -17.56 7.55 -33.43
N ALA A 425 -18.55 6.66 -33.50
CA ALA A 425 -19.86 6.83 -32.88
C ALA A 425 -20.44 5.47 -32.47
N GLY A 426 -21.24 5.46 -31.39
CA GLY A 426 -21.87 4.26 -30.85
C GLY A 426 -20.96 3.42 -29.96
N GLY A 427 -21.40 2.20 -29.62
CA GLY A 427 -20.66 1.30 -28.73
C GLY A 427 -20.38 1.94 -27.37
N CYS A 428 -19.14 1.87 -26.90
CA CYS A 428 -18.74 2.40 -25.58
C CYS A 428 -18.96 3.92 -25.48
N LEU A 429 -18.93 4.65 -26.60
CA LEU A 429 -19.24 6.09 -26.65
C LEU A 429 -20.74 6.37 -26.46
N ALA A 430 -21.58 5.34 -26.58
CA ALA A 430 -23.01 5.36 -26.27
C ALA A 430 -23.37 4.52 -25.03
N GLY A 431 -22.37 4.20 -24.18
CA GLY A 431 -22.57 3.52 -22.90
C GLY A 431 -22.78 1.99 -22.99
N LYS A 432 -22.48 1.34 -24.13
CA LYS A 432 -22.67 -0.12 -24.28
C LYS A 432 -21.47 -0.81 -24.94
N PRO A 433 -21.05 -2.01 -24.50
CA PRO A 433 -21.65 -2.83 -23.44
C PRO A 433 -21.16 -2.50 -22.02
N ALA A 434 -20.10 -1.70 -21.89
CA ALA A 434 -19.66 -1.14 -20.62
C ALA A 434 -19.99 0.35 -20.59
N ASP A 435 -20.48 0.81 -19.45
CA ASP A 435 -20.76 2.23 -19.25
C ASP A 435 -19.53 2.90 -18.63
N PHE A 436 -18.87 3.72 -19.45
CA PHE A 436 -17.76 4.57 -19.00
C PHE A 436 -18.26 5.86 -18.37
N SER A 437 -19.57 6.15 -18.41
CA SER A 437 -20.20 7.36 -17.89
C SER A 437 -19.52 8.63 -18.42
N LEU A 438 -19.21 8.64 -19.72
CA LEU A 438 -18.51 9.73 -20.39
C LEU A 438 -19.40 10.96 -20.49
N THR A 439 -18.83 12.14 -20.30
CA THR A 439 -19.52 13.40 -20.57
C THR A 439 -19.67 13.63 -22.09
N ALA A 440 -20.57 14.52 -22.49
CA ALA A 440 -20.74 14.87 -23.91
C ALA A 440 -19.43 15.37 -24.54
N GLY A 441 -18.67 16.21 -23.81
CA GLY A 441 -17.37 16.70 -24.26
C GLY A 441 -16.31 15.60 -24.39
N GLN A 442 -16.31 14.62 -23.48
CA GLN A 442 -15.41 13.47 -23.58
C GLN A 442 -15.74 12.60 -24.79
N VAL A 443 -17.03 12.37 -25.06
CA VAL A 443 -17.49 11.64 -26.25
C VAL A 443 -17.09 12.37 -27.52
N GLU A 444 -17.29 13.68 -27.60
CA GLU A 444 -16.92 14.49 -28.76
C GLU A 444 -15.41 14.42 -29.05
N ALA A 445 -14.59 14.63 -28.02
CA ALA A 445 -13.13 14.57 -28.13
C ALA A 445 -12.65 13.17 -28.57
N LEU A 446 -13.15 12.11 -27.94
CA LEU A 446 -12.85 10.72 -28.33
C LEU A 446 -13.26 10.45 -29.79
N SER A 447 -14.43 10.93 -30.20
CA SER A 447 -14.93 10.76 -31.57
C SER A 447 -14.01 11.45 -32.59
N ALA A 448 -13.54 12.66 -32.29
CA ALA A 448 -12.58 13.38 -33.11
C ALA A 448 -11.26 12.61 -33.22
N ALA A 449 -10.69 12.16 -32.10
CA ALA A 449 -9.44 11.40 -32.12
C ALA A 449 -9.57 10.07 -32.88
N ILE A 450 -10.68 9.35 -32.76
CA ILE A 450 -10.89 8.10 -33.51
C ILE A 450 -10.91 8.34 -35.03
N ARG A 451 -11.46 9.47 -35.50
CA ARG A 451 -11.48 9.82 -36.93
C ARG A 451 -10.13 10.28 -37.44
N ASP A 452 -9.49 11.17 -36.68
CA ASP A 452 -8.50 12.08 -37.25
C ASP A 452 -7.06 11.79 -36.77
N LEU A 453 -6.88 10.97 -35.72
CA LEU A 453 -5.56 10.74 -35.11
C LEU A 453 -4.54 10.13 -36.09
N ALA A 454 -4.99 9.25 -37.00
CA ALA A 454 -4.14 8.63 -38.01
C ALA A 454 -3.66 9.61 -39.10
N SER A 455 -4.33 10.76 -39.23
CA SER A 455 -3.98 11.81 -40.19
C SER A 455 -2.97 12.84 -39.65
N LEU A 456 -2.70 12.81 -38.34
CA LEU A 456 -1.79 13.76 -37.71
C LEU A 456 -0.33 13.49 -38.09
N PRO A 457 0.49 14.55 -38.25
CA PRO A 457 1.93 14.38 -38.39
C PRO A 457 2.54 13.79 -37.12
N LYS A 458 3.65 13.07 -37.26
CA LYS A 458 4.40 12.53 -36.12
C LYS A 458 4.65 13.62 -35.07
N PRO A 459 4.40 13.34 -33.78
CA PRO A 459 4.48 14.37 -32.75
C PRO A 459 5.92 14.82 -32.56
N THR A 460 6.15 16.13 -32.42
CA THR A 460 7.47 16.68 -32.11
C THR A 460 7.91 16.27 -30.69
N PRO A 461 9.22 16.34 -30.37
CA PRO A 461 9.69 16.12 -28.99
C PRO A 461 8.96 16.99 -27.95
N ALA A 462 8.71 18.26 -28.26
CA ALA A 462 7.98 19.18 -27.38
C ALA A 462 6.54 18.73 -27.13
N GLN A 463 5.82 18.29 -28.17
CA GLN A 463 4.47 17.76 -28.03
C GLN A 463 4.43 16.46 -27.20
N ARG A 464 5.45 15.60 -27.35
CA ARG A 464 5.57 14.39 -26.51
C ARG A 464 5.80 14.74 -25.05
N ILE A 465 6.66 15.73 -24.76
CA ILE A 465 6.92 16.20 -23.39
C ILE A 465 5.64 16.80 -22.79
N GLN A 466 4.96 17.70 -23.51
CA GLN A 466 3.71 18.31 -23.08
C GLN A 466 2.66 17.24 -22.75
N ARG A 467 2.52 16.22 -23.60
CA ARG A 467 1.59 15.10 -23.38
C ARG A 467 1.94 14.33 -22.11
N THR A 468 3.22 13.98 -21.93
CA THR A 468 3.69 13.27 -20.73
C THR A 468 3.43 14.07 -19.45
N MET A 469 3.77 15.37 -19.45
CA MET A 469 3.51 16.25 -18.30
C MET A 469 2.02 16.40 -18.00
N THR A 470 1.19 16.44 -19.03
CA THR A 470 -0.28 16.50 -18.91
C THR A 470 -0.86 15.19 -18.36
N ALA A 471 -0.45 14.04 -18.89
CA ALA A 471 -0.92 12.72 -18.45
C ALA A 471 -0.50 12.40 -17.01
N LEU A 472 0.73 12.76 -16.63
CA LEU A 472 1.24 12.62 -15.26
C LEU A 472 0.69 13.69 -14.31
N ASN A 473 -0.04 14.69 -14.82
CA ASN A 473 -0.57 15.82 -14.07
C ASN A 473 0.54 16.64 -13.36
N CYS A 474 1.73 16.74 -13.97
CA CYS A 474 2.87 17.47 -13.42
C CYS A 474 2.55 18.95 -13.17
N TYR A 475 1.73 19.54 -14.03
CA TYR A 475 1.30 20.94 -13.93
C TYR A 475 0.50 21.26 -12.67
N ALA A 476 0.05 20.25 -11.90
CA ALA A 476 -0.65 20.49 -10.64
C ALA A 476 0.28 21.05 -9.57
N CYS A 477 1.59 20.82 -9.71
CA CYS A 477 2.59 21.17 -8.71
C CYS A 477 3.76 22.00 -9.27
N HIS A 478 3.96 22.01 -10.59
CA HIS A 478 5.01 22.74 -11.33
C HIS A 478 4.38 23.67 -12.35
#